data_AF-A0A183A7U7-F1
#
_entry.id   AF-A0A183A7U7-F1
#
_cell.length_a   1.000
_cell.length_b   1.000
_cell.length_c   1.000
_cell.angle_alpha   90.00
_cell.angle_beta   90.00
_cell.angle_gamma   90.00
#
_symmetry.space_group_name_H-M   'P 1'
#
loop_
_entity.id
_entity.type
_entity.pdbx_description
1 polymer ?
#
loop_
_entity_poly.entity_id
_entity_poly.type
_entity_poly.pdbx_seq_one_letter_code
_entity_poly.pdbx_strand_id
1 'polypeptide(L)'
;MDRVRKATEHCDALQGFIATHSCSGGTGGGLTAYIFRVLASDYEKFSVVQLPVYPAPQHSNAIVEPYNTVLHLDQAVDAVKLSTMMDNEAIGEVCRRDLMHRQPTFHTMNQVIALLTSSFISPIRYSGCLTAGLQEMETNLVPFPRIHFPVLRHAPFMHCSHSEHRMSNIDQLVQQVFSNTGQTVKCDLNRGKFMACVLSFRGLVGPRLVNSALSRIKVTPHYEYVDWCPTGLKVNLVAQPPVFVAQDAHISPTDCSVTMLANSTAISSVWASVGAKFDMMFSRRCFVHWFLNEGLEEAELKEARETLASIEQDYREISLISDRNFNFKPTRPNLASIHRRGDLTPCDIFKFPNAKGLMRGIGYESPIAAVEDFTELVEGWLALEWFSCSTKQFERLELCMNAGGEYVEKIKYSFFCNE
;
A
#
# COMPACT_ATOMS: atom_id res chain seq x y z
N MET A 1 17.10 -1.83 -1.97
CA MET A 1 17.03 -0.55 -1.23
C MET A 1 17.98 0.50 -1.78
N ASP A 2 19.21 0.16 -2.17
CA ASP A 2 20.19 1.13 -2.71
C ASP A 2 19.68 1.94 -3.90
N ARG A 3 18.91 1.33 -4.80
CA ARG A 3 18.28 2.06 -5.93
C ARG A 3 17.26 3.10 -5.46
N VAL A 4 16.51 2.79 -4.41
CA VAL A 4 15.56 3.74 -3.79
C VAL A 4 16.34 4.87 -3.13
N ARG A 5 17.41 4.55 -2.37
CA ARG A 5 18.29 5.55 -1.77
C ARG A 5 18.90 6.49 -2.81
N LYS A 6 19.42 5.96 -3.92
CA LYS A 6 19.93 6.79 -5.01
C LYS A 6 18.82 7.69 -5.55
N ALA A 7 17.62 7.18 -5.80
CA ALA A 7 16.52 8.01 -6.29
C ALA A 7 16.11 9.11 -5.32
N THR A 8 16.10 8.84 -4.00
CA THR A 8 15.76 9.84 -2.97
C THR A 8 16.85 10.90 -2.84
N GLU A 9 18.12 10.54 -2.96
CA GLU A 9 19.26 11.48 -2.99
C GLU A 9 19.24 12.42 -4.21
N HIS A 10 18.61 12.00 -5.32
CA HIS A 10 18.43 12.86 -6.50
C HIS A 10 17.23 13.82 -6.39
N CYS A 11 16.43 13.74 -5.33
CA CYS A 11 15.29 14.64 -5.12
C CYS A 11 15.67 15.82 -4.24
N ASP A 12 15.39 17.05 -4.69
CA ASP A 12 15.57 18.26 -3.87
C ASP A 12 14.60 18.28 -2.66
N ALA A 13 13.36 17.82 -2.88
CA ALA A 13 12.32 17.75 -1.85
C ALA A 13 11.43 16.51 -2.06
N LEU A 14 11.76 15.42 -1.38
CA LEU A 14 10.96 14.20 -1.38
C LEU A 14 9.64 14.43 -0.61
N GLN A 15 8.51 14.00 -1.16
CA GLN A 15 7.21 14.05 -0.45
C GLN A 15 6.85 12.72 0.22
N GLY A 16 7.13 11.60 -0.44
CA GLY A 16 6.75 10.27 0.03
C GLY A 16 6.90 9.20 -1.05
N PHE A 17 6.44 8.00 -0.71
CA PHE A 17 6.51 6.82 -1.56
C PHE A 17 5.10 6.36 -1.89
N ILE A 18 4.84 6.09 -3.17
CA ILE A 18 3.57 5.52 -3.63
C ILE A 18 3.89 4.18 -4.29
N ALA A 19 3.25 3.10 -3.82
CA ALA A 19 3.47 1.76 -4.34
C ALA A 19 2.16 1.11 -4.78
N THR A 20 2.12 0.65 -6.03
CA THR A 20 1.06 -0.21 -6.58
C THR A 20 1.55 -1.64 -6.57
N HIS A 21 0.82 -2.54 -5.91
CA HIS A 21 1.17 -3.97 -5.82
C HIS A 21 -0.10 -4.82 -5.70
N SER A 22 0.04 -6.14 -5.83
CA SER A 22 -1.04 -7.08 -5.49
C SER A 22 -0.94 -7.49 -4.03
N CYS A 23 -2.07 -7.57 -3.32
CA CYS A 23 -2.07 -8.11 -1.94
C CYS A 23 -1.96 -9.64 -1.91
N SER A 24 -2.32 -10.31 -3.01
CA SER A 24 -2.56 -11.75 -3.02
C SER A 24 -1.38 -12.59 -3.51
N GLY A 25 -0.39 -11.98 -4.18
CA GLY A 25 0.80 -12.68 -4.67
C GLY A 25 1.85 -12.82 -3.58
N GLY A 26 2.69 -13.87 -3.67
CA GLY A 26 3.81 -14.07 -2.72
C GLY A 26 4.80 -12.90 -2.76
N THR A 27 5.21 -12.47 -3.95
CA THR A 27 6.08 -11.29 -4.12
C THR A 27 5.32 -9.99 -3.85
N GLY A 28 4.15 -9.82 -4.46
CA GLY A 28 3.36 -8.58 -4.36
C GLY A 28 2.93 -8.25 -2.93
N GLY A 29 2.60 -9.26 -2.12
CA GLY A 29 2.25 -9.09 -0.72
C GLY A 29 3.47 -9.11 0.20
N GLY A 30 4.25 -10.20 0.17
CA GLY A 30 5.33 -10.45 1.13
C GLY A 30 6.53 -9.52 0.97
N LEU A 31 7.11 -9.44 -0.24
CA LEU A 31 8.27 -8.57 -0.49
C LEU A 31 7.90 -7.09 -0.31
N THR A 32 6.71 -6.68 -0.75
CA THR A 32 6.27 -5.29 -0.60
C THR A 32 6.07 -4.91 0.86
N ALA A 33 5.50 -5.80 1.68
CA ALA A 33 5.36 -5.56 3.12
C ALA A 33 6.73 -5.34 3.79
N TYR A 34 7.73 -6.15 3.43
CA TYR A 34 9.10 -5.94 3.90
C TYR A 34 9.67 -4.59 3.44
N ILE A 35 9.51 -4.23 2.16
CA ILE A 35 9.95 -2.94 1.64
C ILE A 35 9.29 -1.78 2.40
N PHE A 36 8.00 -1.84 2.69
CA PHE A 36 7.31 -0.80 3.46
C PHE A 36 7.87 -0.65 4.86
N ARG A 37 8.17 -1.75 5.56
CA ARG A 37 8.80 -1.68 6.89
C ARG A 37 10.18 -1.02 6.84
N VAL A 38 10.99 -1.37 5.84
CA VAL A 38 12.31 -0.74 5.66
C VAL A 38 12.17 0.75 5.31
N LEU A 39 11.22 1.12 4.44
CA LEU A 39 10.96 2.51 4.11
C LEU A 39 10.45 3.31 5.33
N ALA A 40 9.55 2.74 6.13
CA ALA A 40 9.06 3.38 7.35
C ALA A 40 10.18 3.57 8.39
N SER A 41 11.14 2.63 8.46
CA SER A 41 12.30 2.72 9.36
C SER A 41 13.35 3.73 8.86
N ASP A 42 13.73 3.67 7.59
CA ASP A 42 14.79 4.52 7.02
C ASP A 42 14.30 5.96 6.74
N TYR A 43 13.00 6.12 6.46
CA TYR A 43 12.38 7.36 5.97
C TYR A 43 11.12 7.76 6.78
N GLU A 44 11.17 7.64 8.11
CA GLU A 44 10.04 7.86 9.04
C GLU A 44 9.23 9.14 8.79
N LYS A 45 9.91 10.23 8.41
CA LYS A 45 9.28 11.53 8.14
C LYS A 45 8.35 11.52 6.92
N PHE A 46 8.62 10.65 5.95
CA PHE A 46 7.92 10.65 4.67
C PHE A 46 6.72 9.69 4.68
N SER A 47 5.69 10.00 3.91
CA SER A 47 4.48 9.17 3.87
C SER A 47 4.64 8.01 2.90
N VAL A 48 4.38 6.79 3.36
CA VAL A 48 4.26 5.60 2.52
C VAL A 48 2.79 5.37 2.24
N VAL A 49 2.42 5.39 0.96
CA VAL A 49 1.05 5.19 0.47
C VAL A 49 1.02 3.97 -0.43
N GLN A 50 0.05 3.08 -0.18
CA GLN A 50 -0.15 1.90 -1.01
C GLN A 50 -1.47 1.97 -1.78
N LEU A 51 -1.42 1.48 -3.02
CA LEU A 51 -2.55 1.27 -3.91
C LEU A 51 -2.64 -0.24 -4.23
N PRO A 52 -3.06 -1.06 -3.25
CA PRO A 52 -3.12 -2.50 -3.42
C PRO A 52 -4.28 -2.93 -4.29
N VAL A 53 -4.01 -3.91 -5.16
CA VAL A 53 -5.04 -4.64 -5.89
C VAL A 53 -5.46 -5.87 -5.09
N TYR A 54 -6.71 -5.85 -4.66
CA TYR A 54 -7.36 -6.91 -3.91
C TYR A 54 -7.85 -8.02 -4.86
N PRO A 55 -7.60 -9.29 -4.50
CA PRO A 55 -7.93 -10.42 -5.36
C PRO A 55 -9.43 -10.68 -5.47
N ALA A 56 -9.83 -11.23 -6.62
CA ALA A 56 -11.18 -11.73 -6.87
C ALA A 56 -11.13 -13.22 -7.26
N PRO A 57 -11.96 -14.08 -6.65
CA PRO A 57 -11.97 -15.52 -6.95
C PRO A 57 -12.35 -15.84 -8.40
N GLN A 58 -13.02 -14.91 -9.09
CA GLN A 58 -13.39 -15.05 -10.50
C GLN A 58 -12.22 -14.78 -11.46
N HIS A 59 -11.20 -14.05 -10.99
CA HIS A 59 -10.10 -13.54 -11.82
C HIS A 59 -8.72 -14.07 -11.39
N SER A 60 -8.62 -14.72 -10.23
CA SER A 60 -7.38 -15.30 -9.74
C SER A 60 -7.45 -16.81 -9.60
N ASN A 61 -6.35 -17.47 -9.97
CA ASN A 61 -6.15 -18.92 -9.81
C ASN A 61 -5.41 -19.28 -8.52
N ALA A 62 -4.96 -18.29 -7.74
CA ALA A 62 -4.28 -18.53 -6.48
C ALA A 62 -5.31 -18.90 -5.40
N ILE A 63 -5.12 -20.03 -4.74
CA ILE A 63 -6.04 -20.51 -3.69
C ILE A 63 -5.66 -19.91 -2.32
N VAL A 64 -4.38 -19.58 -2.12
CA VAL A 64 -3.80 -19.09 -0.85
C VAL A 64 -3.89 -17.57 -0.66
N GLU A 65 -4.67 -16.88 -1.49
CA GLU A 65 -4.78 -15.42 -1.45
C GLU A 65 -5.27 -14.84 -0.12
N PRO A 66 -6.22 -15.46 0.60
CA PRO A 66 -6.63 -14.97 1.90
C PRO A 66 -5.47 -14.98 2.91
N TYR A 67 -4.60 -15.99 2.89
CA TYR A 67 -3.42 -16.03 3.75
C TYR A 67 -2.45 -14.90 3.44
N ASN A 68 -2.10 -14.74 2.18
CA ASN A 68 -1.17 -13.69 1.74
C ASN A 68 -1.69 -12.30 2.08
N THR A 69 -3.00 -12.07 1.92
CA THR A 69 -3.61 -10.76 2.20
C THR A 69 -3.62 -10.44 3.69
N VAL A 70 -3.94 -11.43 4.55
CA VAL A 70 -3.92 -11.24 6.01
C VAL A 70 -2.50 -11.01 6.53
N LEU A 71 -1.53 -11.79 6.06
CA LEU A 71 -0.11 -11.61 6.40
C LEU A 71 0.42 -10.26 5.91
N HIS A 72 0.07 -9.86 4.68
CA HIS A 72 0.46 -8.56 4.16
C HIS A 72 -0.12 -7.42 4.99
N LEU A 73 -1.41 -7.49 5.35
CA LEU A 73 -2.07 -6.48 6.18
C LEU A 73 -1.34 -6.31 7.52
N ASP A 74 -1.09 -7.41 8.22
CA ASP A 74 -0.41 -7.41 9.51
C ASP A 74 0.97 -6.74 9.45
N GLN A 75 1.75 -7.05 8.41
CA GLN A 75 3.10 -6.52 8.27
C GLN A 75 3.16 -5.08 7.73
N ALA A 76 2.13 -4.64 7.00
CA ALA A 76 2.08 -3.34 6.35
C ALA A 76 1.30 -2.27 7.13
N VAL A 77 0.39 -2.65 8.03
CA VAL A 77 -0.54 -1.73 8.70
C VAL A 77 0.17 -0.61 9.47
N ASP A 78 1.28 -0.92 10.14
CA ASP A 78 2.03 0.08 10.92
C ASP A 78 2.98 0.92 10.06
N ALA A 79 3.40 0.39 8.91
CA ALA A 79 4.38 1.03 8.02
C ALA A 79 3.72 2.01 7.02
N VAL A 80 2.45 1.78 6.70
CA VAL A 80 1.72 2.54 5.68
C VAL A 80 0.81 3.57 6.33
N LYS A 81 0.86 4.81 5.83
CA LYS A 81 0.03 5.91 6.34
C LYS A 81 -1.32 6.04 5.63
N LEU A 82 -1.42 5.57 4.38
CA LEU A 82 -2.65 5.60 3.59
C LEU A 82 -2.71 4.38 2.66
N SER A 83 -3.80 3.62 2.72
CA SER A 83 -3.99 2.41 1.92
C SER A 83 -5.33 2.46 1.19
N THR A 84 -5.31 2.68 -0.12
CA THR A 84 -6.53 2.74 -0.91
C THR A 84 -6.66 1.47 -1.75
N MET A 85 -7.57 0.59 -1.35
CA MET A 85 -7.76 -0.69 -2.03
C MET A 85 -8.48 -0.55 -3.37
N MET A 86 -8.12 -1.43 -4.32
CA MET A 86 -8.78 -1.59 -5.61
C MET A 86 -9.19 -3.05 -5.78
N ASP A 87 -10.47 -3.34 -5.94
CA ASP A 87 -10.97 -4.72 -5.99
C ASP A 87 -11.14 -5.19 -7.44
N ASN A 88 -10.47 -6.30 -7.79
CA ASN A 88 -10.61 -6.91 -9.11
C ASN A 88 -12.05 -7.33 -9.42
N GLU A 89 -12.86 -7.70 -8.43
CA GLU A 89 -14.24 -8.12 -8.66
C GLU A 89 -15.10 -6.92 -9.06
N ALA A 90 -14.96 -5.82 -8.32
CA ALA A 90 -15.68 -4.57 -8.59
C ALA A 90 -15.23 -3.94 -9.92
N ILE A 91 -13.93 -3.93 -10.20
CA ILE A 91 -13.38 -3.43 -11.47
C ILE A 91 -13.86 -4.30 -12.64
N GLY A 92 -13.88 -5.63 -12.47
CA GLY A 92 -14.42 -6.55 -13.47
C GLY A 92 -15.91 -6.30 -13.75
N GLU A 93 -16.69 -5.95 -12.74
CA GLU A 93 -18.11 -5.57 -12.89
C GLU A 93 -18.28 -4.25 -13.62
N VAL A 94 -17.50 -3.23 -13.29
CA VAL A 94 -17.47 -1.94 -14.01
C VAL A 94 -17.12 -2.16 -15.48
N CYS A 95 -16.11 -2.98 -15.78
CA CYS A 95 -15.74 -3.30 -17.16
C CYS A 95 -16.90 -3.98 -17.91
N ARG A 96 -17.60 -4.92 -17.27
CA ARG A 96 -18.75 -5.61 -17.87
C ARG A 96 -19.94 -4.68 -18.11
N ARG A 97 -20.26 -3.83 -17.13
CA ARG A 97 -21.46 -2.98 -17.12
C ARG A 97 -21.28 -1.72 -17.96
N ASP A 98 -20.20 -0.97 -17.73
CA ASP A 98 -20.04 0.40 -18.26
C ASP A 98 -19.16 0.45 -19.51
N LEU A 99 -18.17 -0.45 -19.61
CA LEU A 99 -17.30 -0.56 -20.78
C LEU A 99 -17.77 -1.64 -21.78
N MET A 100 -18.97 -2.21 -21.58
CA MET A 100 -19.57 -3.26 -22.42
C MET A 100 -18.68 -4.50 -22.61
N HIS A 101 -17.83 -4.72 -21.60
CA HIS A 101 -16.76 -5.69 -21.49
C HIS A 101 -17.19 -7.15 -21.25
N ARG A 102 -17.84 -7.92 -22.15
CA ARG A 102 -18.50 -9.21 -21.76
C ARG A 102 -17.62 -10.16 -20.94
N GLN A 103 -16.33 -10.26 -21.28
CA GLN A 103 -15.32 -10.94 -20.47
C GLN A 103 -14.11 -10.02 -20.27
N PRO A 104 -13.95 -9.40 -19.08
CA PRO A 104 -12.89 -8.44 -18.86
C PRO A 104 -11.53 -9.13 -18.83
N THR A 105 -10.62 -8.69 -19.71
CA THR A 105 -9.22 -9.11 -19.69
C THR A 105 -8.41 -8.30 -18.67
N PHE A 106 -7.25 -8.81 -18.23
CA PHE A 106 -6.34 -8.04 -17.39
C PHE A 106 -5.87 -6.74 -18.05
N HIS A 107 -5.78 -6.71 -19.39
CA HIS A 107 -5.44 -5.49 -20.11
C HIS A 107 -6.48 -4.39 -19.86
N THR A 108 -7.77 -4.71 -20.02
CA THR A 108 -8.88 -3.76 -19.79
C THR A 108 -8.98 -3.34 -18.32
N MET A 109 -8.82 -4.29 -17.39
CA MET A 109 -8.83 -3.97 -15.95
C MET A 109 -7.66 -3.05 -15.58
N ASN A 110 -6.47 -3.28 -16.14
CA ASN A 110 -5.30 -2.45 -15.91
C ASN A 110 -5.46 -1.04 -16.48
N GLN A 111 -6.19 -0.87 -17.59
CA GLN A 111 -6.54 0.48 -18.10
C GLN A 111 -7.41 1.25 -17.08
N VAL A 112 -8.38 0.58 -16.45
CA VAL A 112 -9.20 1.18 -15.39
C VAL A 112 -8.35 1.50 -14.16
N ILE A 113 -7.50 0.58 -13.72
CA ILE A 113 -6.56 0.81 -12.60
C ILE A 113 -5.63 1.99 -12.90
N ALA A 114 -5.10 2.09 -14.11
CA ALA A 114 -4.25 3.21 -14.52
C ALA A 114 -5.00 4.55 -14.48
N LEU A 115 -6.28 4.59 -14.89
CA LEU A 115 -7.13 5.76 -14.77
C LEU A 115 -7.36 6.17 -13.30
N LEU A 116 -7.64 5.18 -12.45
CA LEU A 116 -7.85 5.36 -11.01
C LEU A 116 -6.58 5.90 -10.34
N THR A 117 -5.44 5.26 -10.56
CA THR A 117 -4.14 5.69 -10.05
C THR A 117 -3.78 7.08 -10.56
N SER A 118 -3.98 7.36 -11.86
CA SER A 118 -3.74 8.69 -12.43
C SER A 118 -4.59 9.77 -11.77
N SER A 119 -5.82 9.44 -11.38
CA SER A 119 -6.75 10.39 -10.76
C SER A 119 -6.50 10.55 -9.26
N PHE A 120 -5.99 9.50 -8.60
CA PHE A 120 -5.50 9.57 -7.24
C PHE A 120 -4.29 10.52 -7.12
N ILE A 121 -3.31 10.38 -8.02
CA ILE A 121 -2.10 11.22 -7.99
C ILE A 121 -2.26 12.58 -8.68
N SER A 122 -3.40 12.86 -9.33
CA SER A 122 -3.56 14.11 -10.09
C SER A 122 -3.43 15.38 -9.25
N PRO A 123 -3.96 15.47 -8.01
CA PRO A 123 -3.77 16.66 -7.18
C PRO A 123 -2.31 16.88 -6.77
N ILE A 124 -1.50 15.83 -6.78
CA ILE A 124 -0.06 15.88 -6.44
C ILE A 124 0.76 16.34 -7.66
N ARG A 125 0.40 15.86 -8.86
CA ARG A 125 1.15 16.15 -10.09
C ARG A 125 0.85 17.50 -10.71
N TYR A 126 -0.41 17.95 -10.65
CA TYR A 126 -0.85 19.17 -11.29
C TYR A 126 -1.18 20.21 -10.25
N SER A 127 -0.65 21.41 -10.44
CA SER A 127 -1.07 22.57 -9.65
C SER A 127 -2.51 22.95 -10.03
N GLY A 128 -3.35 23.15 -9.03
CA GLY A 128 -4.72 23.63 -9.20
C GLY A 128 -5.10 24.62 -8.11
N CYS A 129 -6.27 25.25 -8.25
CA CYS A 129 -6.73 26.25 -7.28
C CYS A 129 -6.98 25.65 -5.89
N LEU A 130 -7.31 24.36 -5.84
CA LEU A 130 -7.56 23.58 -4.63
C LEU A 130 -6.91 22.21 -4.84
N THR A 131 -5.61 22.08 -4.58
CA THR A 131 -4.91 20.80 -4.68
C THR A 131 -4.24 20.47 -3.37
N ALA A 132 -4.45 19.25 -2.90
CA ALA A 132 -3.83 18.74 -1.69
C ALA A 132 -2.53 18.00 -2.00
N GLY A 133 -1.47 18.29 -1.25
CA GLY A 133 -0.25 17.48 -1.24
C GLY A 133 -0.48 16.10 -0.62
N LEU A 134 0.52 15.20 -0.71
CA LEU A 134 0.40 13.84 -0.17
C LEU A 134 0.14 13.83 1.35
N GLN A 135 0.84 14.68 2.09
CA GLN A 135 0.66 14.83 3.54
C GLN A 135 -0.72 15.43 3.88
N GLU A 136 -1.21 16.36 3.06
CA GLU A 136 -2.55 16.92 3.25
C GLU A 136 -3.63 15.86 3.00
N MET A 137 -3.48 15.01 1.96
CA MET A 137 -4.39 13.89 1.72
C MET A 137 -4.46 12.95 2.93
N GLU A 138 -3.32 12.63 3.54
CA GLU A 138 -3.23 11.82 4.76
C GLU A 138 -4.01 12.49 5.92
N THR A 139 -3.68 13.73 6.26
CA THR A 139 -4.35 14.47 7.35
C THR A 139 -5.85 14.67 7.12
N ASN A 140 -6.27 14.70 5.85
CA ASN A 140 -7.66 14.91 5.48
C ASN A 140 -8.49 13.62 5.55
N LEU A 141 -7.88 12.46 5.32
CA LEU A 141 -8.58 11.18 5.18
C LEU A 141 -8.41 10.26 6.38
N VAL A 142 -7.33 10.40 7.15
CA VAL A 142 -6.96 9.45 8.20
C VAL A 142 -7.13 10.11 9.57
N PRO A 143 -8.27 9.90 10.25
CA PRO A 143 -8.49 10.47 11.58
C PRO A 143 -7.66 9.75 12.66
N PHE A 144 -7.42 8.45 12.48
CA PHE A 144 -6.65 7.61 13.39
C PHE A 144 -5.64 6.77 12.61
N PRO A 145 -4.39 6.62 13.08
CA PRO A 145 -3.34 5.92 12.34
C PRO A 145 -3.71 4.50 11.89
N ARG A 146 -4.49 3.73 12.67
CA ARG A 146 -4.91 2.37 12.30
C ARG A 146 -6.04 2.31 11.26
N ILE A 147 -6.70 3.44 11.02
CA ILE A 147 -7.96 3.54 10.24
C ILE A 147 -7.68 4.33 8.97
N HIS A 148 -6.70 3.82 8.21
CA HIS A 148 -6.13 4.48 7.05
C HIS A 148 -6.55 3.83 5.72
N PHE A 149 -7.72 3.17 5.70
CA PHE A 149 -8.25 2.45 4.53
C PHE A 149 -9.43 3.18 3.85
N PRO A 150 -9.21 4.33 3.19
CA PRO A 150 -10.28 4.97 2.44
C PRO A 150 -10.69 4.15 1.22
N VAL A 151 -12.00 4.15 0.96
CA VAL A 151 -12.60 3.54 -0.22
C VAL A 151 -12.47 4.50 -1.41
N LEU A 152 -11.93 4.00 -2.51
CA LEU A 152 -11.90 4.71 -3.78
C LEU A 152 -13.21 4.52 -4.54
N ARG A 153 -13.67 5.57 -5.21
CA ARG A 153 -14.73 5.53 -6.22
C ARG A 153 -14.42 6.52 -7.34
N HIS A 154 -14.89 6.27 -8.54
CA HIS A 154 -14.64 7.13 -9.70
C HIS A 154 -15.85 7.23 -10.62
N ALA A 155 -16.04 8.40 -11.22
CA ALA A 155 -16.97 8.59 -12.32
C ALA A 155 -16.45 9.67 -13.29
N PRO A 156 -16.82 9.59 -14.57
CA PRO A 156 -17.67 8.56 -15.14
C PRO A 156 -16.84 7.40 -15.73
N PHE A 157 -17.36 6.18 -15.64
CA PHE A 157 -16.90 5.09 -16.49
C PHE A 157 -17.79 5.08 -17.74
N MET A 158 -17.21 5.39 -18.90
CA MET A 158 -17.95 5.45 -20.16
C MET A 158 -17.21 4.73 -21.27
N HIS A 159 -17.97 3.95 -22.06
CA HIS A 159 -17.46 3.35 -23.28
C HIS A 159 -17.26 4.40 -24.39
N CYS A 160 -16.24 4.23 -25.24
CA CYS A 160 -15.90 5.16 -26.34
C CYS A 160 -17.07 5.39 -27.32
N SER A 161 -17.94 4.40 -27.55
CA SER A 161 -19.12 4.53 -28.41
C SER A 161 -20.22 5.46 -27.88
N HIS A 162 -20.21 5.80 -26.58
CA HIS A 162 -21.20 6.68 -25.96
C HIS A 162 -20.69 8.12 -25.78
N SER A 163 -19.49 8.43 -26.29
CA SER A 163 -18.80 9.71 -26.12
C SER A 163 -19.54 10.92 -26.72
N GLU A 164 -20.20 10.74 -27.88
CA GLU A 164 -20.77 11.86 -28.66
C GLU A 164 -22.08 12.43 -28.08
N HIS A 165 -22.69 11.80 -27.07
CA HIS A 165 -24.07 12.12 -26.66
C HIS A 165 -24.25 12.54 -25.19
N ARG A 166 -23.17 12.66 -24.40
CA ARG A 166 -23.32 12.97 -22.96
C ARG A 166 -22.33 14.02 -22.47
N MET A 167 -22.76 15.29 -22.49
CA MET A 167 -22.13 16.30 -21.63
C MET A 167 -22.38 15.90 -20.18
N SER A 168 -21.31 15.59 -19.45
CA SER A 168 -21.41 15.14 -18.07
C SER A 168 -21.71 16.33 -17.15
N ASN A 169 -22.96 16.47 -16.71
CA ASN A 169 -23.30 17.45 -15.69
C ASN A 169 -22.60 17.08 -14.37
N ILE A 170 -22.02 18.06 -13.69
CA ILE A 170 -21.32 17.88 -12.40
C ILE A 170 -22.24 17.20 -11.38
N ASP A 171 -23.53 17.54 -11.37
CA ASP A 171 -24.51 16.88 -10.49
C ASP A 171 -24.62 15.38 -10.71
N GLN A 172 -24.67 14.97 -11.98
CA GLN A 172 -24.77 13.57 -12.34
C GLN A 172 -23.48 12.83 -11.97
N LEU A 173 -22.32 13.46 -12.19
CA LEU A 173 -21.02 12.89 -11.81
C LEU A 173 -20.92 12.66 -10.30
N VAL A 174 -21.32 13.65 -9.51
CA VAL A 174 -21.32 13.52 -8.04
C VAL A 174 -22.28 12.40 -7.64
N GLN A 175 -23.52 12.38 -8.16
CA GLN A 175 -24.47 11.31 -7.86
C GLN A 175 -23.93 9.92 -8.23
N GLN A 176 -23.26 9.78 -9.37
CA GLN A 176 -22.68 8.52 -9.84
C GLN A 176 -21.61 7.99 -8.89
N VAL A 177 -20.74 8.87 -8.38
CA VAL A 177 -19.66 8.48 -7.46
C VAL A 177 -20.19 8.04 -6.10
N PHE A 178 -21.23 8.69 -5.61
CA PHE A 178 -21.89 8.31 -4.37
C PHE A 178 -22.80 7.07 -4.54
N SER A 179 -23.22 6.75 -5.76
CA SER A 179 -23.95 5.53 -6.09
C SER A 179 -23.03 4.32 -6.32
N ASN A 180 -23.62 3.12 -6.46
CA ASN A 180 -22.87 1.89 -6.76
C ASN A 180 -22.32 1.84 -8.19
N THR A 181 -22.61 2.83 -9.04
CA THR A 181 -22.01 2.88 -10.38
C THR A 181 -20.52 3.20 -10.32
N GLY A 182 -20.10 4.14 -9.46
CA GLY A 182 -18.69 4.53 -9.35
C GLY A 182 -17.82 3.60 -8.50
N GLN A 183 -18.31 2.42 -8.16
CA GLN A 183 -17.73 1.54 -7.14
C GLN A 183 -16.49 0.79 -7.66
N THR A 184 -15.33 0.96 -7.00
CA THR A 184 -14.09 0.23 -7.32
C THR A 184 -13.68 -0.79 -6.27
N VAL A 185 -14.41 -0.86 -5.15
CA VAL A 185 -14.27 -1.87 -4.08
C VAL A 185 -15.66 -2.37 -3.72
N LYS A 186 -15.85 -3.69 -3.56
CA LYS A 186 -17.15 -4.27 -3.22
C LYS A 186 -17.60 -3.95 -1.78
N CYS A 187 -18.06 -2.72 -1.57
CA CYS A 187 -18.47 -2.15 -0.30
C CYS A 187 -19.70 -1.24 -0.50
N ASP A 188 -20.75 -1.50 0.27
CA ASP A 188 -21.97 -0.67 0.30
C ASP A 188 -21.79 0.48 1.29
N LEU A 189 -21.51 1.67 0.77
CA LEU A 189 -21.28 2.87 1.59
C LEU A 189 -22.53 3.31 2.38
N ASN A 190 -23.74 2.89 1.98
CA ASN A 190 -24.98 3.26 2.67
C ASN A 190 -25.13 2.56 4.03
N ARG A 191 -24.37 1.48 4.26
CA ARG A 191 -24.39 0.72 5.53
C ARG A 191 -23.34 1.21 6.53
N GLY A 192 -22.50 2.16 6.14
CA GLY A 192 -21.45 2.71 6.99
C GLY A 192 -21.62 4.20 7.20
N LYS A 193 -20.84 4.73 8.14
CA LYS A 193 -20.73 6.16 8.42
C LYS A 193 -19.45 6.70 7.79
N PHE A 194 -19.55 7.88 7.18
CA PHE A 194 -18.41 8.60 6.63
C PHE A 194 -17.68 9.34 7.75
N MET A 195 -16.36 9.10 7.84
CA MET A 195 -15.47 9.85 8.74
C MET A 195 -14.84 11.04 8.01
N ALA A 196 -14.38 10.79 6.78
CA ALA A 196 -13.78 11.78 5.92
C ALA A 196 -14.06 11.44 4.45
N CYS A 197 -14.20 12.46 3.61
CA CYS A 197 -14.44 12.32 2.20
C CYS A 197 -13.70 13.42 1.43
N VAL A 198 -12.93 13.03 0.42
CA VAL A 198 -12.24 13.95 -0.48
C VAL A 198 -12.72 13.67 -1.90
N LEU A 199 -13.24 14.70 -2.57
CA LEU A 199 -13.64 14.64 -3.98
C LEU A 199 -12.62 15.38 -4.82
N SER A 200 -11.94 14.68 -5.71
CA SER A 200 -10.99 15.26 -6.66
C SER A 200 -11.62 15.34 -8.03
N PHE A 201 -11.95 16.55 -8.46
CA PHE A 201 -12.43 16.83 -9.81
C PHE A 201 -11.26 17.10 -10.74
N ARG A 202 -11.35 16.56 -11.95
CA ARG A 202 -10.44 16.84 -13.06
C ARG A 202 -11.22 17.41 -14.23
N GLY A 203 -10.67 18.44 -14.86
CA GLY A 203 -11.30 19.18 -15.96
C GLY A 203 -11.66 20.62 -15.57
N LEU A 204 -12.16 21.38 -16.54
CA LEU A 204 -12.58 22.76 -16.34
C LEU A 204 -13.90 22.82 -15.57
N VAL A 205 -13.80 22.80 -14.24
CA VAL A 205 -14.95 22.74 -13.33
C VAL A 205 -15.04 24.00 -12.48
N GLY A 206 -16.17 24.70 -12.55
CA GLY A 206 -16.43 25.88 -11.73
C GLY A 206 -16.74 25.53 -10.26
N PRO A 207 -16.05 26.13 -9.26
CA PRO A 207 -16.26 25.82 -7.84
C PRO A 207 -17.71 26.01 -7.37
N ARG A 208 -18.45 26.98 -7.96
CA ARG A 208 -19.86 27.24 -7.63
C ARG A 208 -20.77 26.06 -7.95
N LEU A 209 -20.55 25.41 -9.09
CA LEU A 209 -21.35 24.26 -9.52
C LEU A 209 -21.07 23.06 -8.63
N VAL A 210 -19.80 22.84 -8.27
CA VAL A 210 -19.40 21.80 -7.31
C VAL A 210 -20.08 22.02 -5.97
N ASN A 211 -19.97 23.21 -5.39
CA ASN A 211 -20.59 23.50 -4.11
C ASN A 211 -22.12 23.31 -4.14
N SER A 212 -22.78 23.67 -5.26
CA SER A 212 -24.21 23.41 -5.45
C SER A 212 -24.54 21.91 -5.45
N ALA A 213 -23.75 21.11 -6.17
CA ALA A 213 -23.91 19.65 -6.23
C ALA A 213 -23.69 19.00 -4.86
N LEU A 214 -22.68 19.43 -4.12
CA LEU A 214 -22.37 18.88 -2.80
C LEU A 214 -23.42 19.25 -1.75
N SER A 215 -24.00 20.44 -1.82
CA SER A 215 -25.12 20.82 -0.96
C SER A 215 -26.33 19.89 -1.14
N ARG A 216 -26.58 19.38 -2.36
CA ARG A 216 -27.65 18.39 -2.61
C ARG A 216 -27.32 17.03 -1.99
N ILE A 217 -26.08 16.55 -2.12
CA ILE A 217 -25.67 15.28 -1.53
C ILE A 217 -25.72 15.32 0.00
N LYS A 218 -25.33 16.43 0.62
CA LYS A 218 -25.39 16.60 2.09
C LYS A 218 -26.80 16.47 2.67
N VAL A 219 -27.83 16.78 1.89
CA VAL A 219 -29.24 16.67 2.30
C VAL A 219 -29.78 15.24 2.05
N THR A 220 -29.06 14.42 1.30
CA THR A 220 -29.51 13.06 0.97
C THR A 220 -29.35 12.15 2.19
N PRO A 221 -30.42 11.50 2.68
CA PRO A 221 -30.43 10.81 3.97
C PRO A 221 -29.55 9.55 4.03
N HIS A 222 -29.09 9.03 2.90
CA HIS A 222 -28.29 7.80 2.84
C HIS A 222 -26.80 7.99 3.17
N TYR A 223 -26.32 9.23 3.28
CA TYR A 223 -24.91 9.52 3.55
C TYR A 223 -24.73 10.08 4.96
N GLU A 224 -24.72 9.19 5.94
CA GLU A 224 -24.51 9.54 7.34
C GLU A 224 -23.02 9.79 7.62
N TYR A 225 -22.71 10.95 8.21
CA TYR A 225 -21.38 11.25 8.72
C TYR A 225 -21.31 10.90 10.21
N VAL A 226 -20.10 10.69 10.71
CA VAL A 226 -19.85 10.57 12.16
C VAL A 226 -20.10 11.91 12.87
N ASP A 227 -20.63 11.85 14.09
CA ASP A 227 -21.09 13.05 14.81
C ASP A 227 -19.97 14.04 15.16
N TRP A 228 -18.75 13.53 15.34
CA TRP A 228 -17.56 14.34 15.64
C TRP A 228 -16.93 14.97 14.38
N CYS A 229 -17.35 14.59 13.17
CA CYS A 229 -16.88 15.16 11.90
C CYS A 229 -18.06 15.45 10.95
N PRO A 230 -18.95 16.41 11.28
CA PRO A 230 -20.13 16.71 10.46
C PRO A 230 -19.80 17.41 9.13
N THR A 231 -18.55 17.88 8.94
CA THR A 231 -18.10 18.60 7.73
C THR A 231 -16.88 17.95 7.07
N GLY A 232 -16.78 16.61 7.13
CA GLY A 232 -15.63 15.85 6.61
C GLY A 232 -15.45 15.84 5.08
N LEU A 233 -16.14 16.69 4.33
CA LEU A 233 -16.10 16.72 2.86
C LEU A 233 -15.16 17.82 2.34
N LYS A 234 -14.06 17.41 1.70
CA LYS A 234 -13.10 18.30 1.04
C LYS A 234 -13.11 18.12 -0.48
N VAL A 235 -12.71 19.16 -1.20
CA VAL A 235 -12.76 19.22 -2.65
C VAL A 235 -11.39 19.60 -3.19
N ASN A 236 -10.89 18.82 -4.14
CA ASN A 236 -9.75 19.17 -4.97
C ASN A 236 -10.23 19.48 -6.39
N LEU A 237 -9.67 20.51 -7.01
CA LEU A 237 -9.98 20.94 -8.38
C LEU A 237 -8.69 21.00 -9.20
N VAL A 238 -8.60 20.14 -10.22
CA VAL A 238 -7.51 20.08 -11.17
C VAL A 238 -8.03 20.45 -12.55
N ALA A 239 -7.51 21.50 -13.17
CA ALA A 239 -8.00 21.98 -14.47
C ALA A 239 -7.74 20.99 -15.62
N GLN A 240 -6.69 20.17 -15.51
CA GLN A 240 -6.30 19.23 -16.55
C GLN A 240 -7.26 18.03 -16.64
N PRO A 241 -7.94 17.80 -17.78
CA PRO A 241 -8.80 16.64 -17.96
C PRO A 241 -8.00 15.33 -17.92
N PRO A 242 -8.65 14.18 -17.67
CA PRO A 242 -8.02 12.88 -17.84
C PRO A 242 -7.53 12.69 -19.29
N VAL A 243 -6.30 12.21 -19.42
CA VAL A 243 -5.70 11.90 -20.73
C VAL A 243 -5.76 10.40 -20.94
N PHE A 244 -6.28 9.97 -22.08
CA PHE A 244 -6.40 8.58 -22.47
C PHE A 244 -5.37 8.29 -23.55
N VAL A 245 -4.41 7.41 -23.25
CA VAL A 245 -3.21 7.20 -24.08
C VAL A 245 -3.33 5.99 -25.01
N ALA A 246 -4.18 5.00 -24.67
CA ALA A 246 -4.28 3.80 -25.50
C ALA A 246 -5.32 3.97 -26.63
N GLN A 247 -4.89 3.71 -27.86
CA GLN A 247 -5.78 3.61 -29.03
C GLN A 247 -6.81 2.46 -28.85
N ASP A 248 -6.47 1.46 -28.04
CA ASP A 248 -7.33 0.34 -27.62
C ASP A 248 -8.07 0.60 -26.29
N ALA A 249 -8.04 1.84 -25.76
CA ALA A 249 -8.84 2.15 -24.58
C ALA A 249 -10.32 2.22 -24.98
N HIS A 250 -11.07 1.21 -24.57
CA HIS A 250 -12.54 1.23 -24.63
C HIS A 250 -13.16 2.31 -23.72
N ILE A 251 -12.33 3.04 -22.97
CA ILE A 251 -12.75 4.16 -22.11
C ILE A 251 -12.78 5.44 -22.95
N SER A 252 -13.93 6.11 -22.94
CA SER A 252 -14.12 7.39 -23.63
C SER A 252 -13.21 8.48 -23.08
N PRO A 253 -12.68 9.38 -23.93
CA PRO A 253 -12.21 10.66 -23.45
C PRO A 253 -13.34 11.40 -22.73
N THR A 254 -13.01 12.03 -21.60
CA THR A 254 -13.96 12.77 -20.77
C THR A 254 -13.40 14.15 -20.45
N ASP A 255 -14.21 15.19 -20.66
CA ASP A 255 -13.82 16.56 -20.34
C ASP A 255 -13.77 16.80 -18.82
N CYS A 256 -14.55 16.03 -18.07
CA CYS A 256 -14.66 16.10 -16.63
C CYS A 256 -14.76 14.71 -16.01
N SER A 257 -14.06 14.51 -14.90
CA SER A 257 -14.18 13.32 -14.06
C SER A 257 -14.07 13.69 -12.59
N VAL A 258 -14.60 12.85 -11.72
CA VAL A 258 -14.51 12.98 -10.27
C VAL A 258 -14.11 11.66 -9.63
N THR A 259 -13.12 11.73 -8.75
CA THR A 259 -12.66 10.61 -7.94
C THR A 259 -12.93 10.91 -6.48
N MET A 260 -13.61 10.01 -5.80
CA MET A 260 -13.86 10.08 -4.36
C MET A 260 -12.91 9.16 -3.62
N LEU A 261 -12.34 9.70 -2.54
CA LEU A 261 -11.69 8.96 -1.48
C LEU A 261 -12.53 9.14 -0.23
N ALA A 262 -13.19 8.09 0.22
CA ALA A 262 -14.07 8.13 1.37
C ALA A 262 -13.58 7.17 2.44
N ASN A 263 -13.13 7.71 3.58
CA ASN A 263 -12.90 6.89 4.76
C ASN A 263 -14.26 6.63 5.44
N SER A 264 -14.78 5.42 5.24
CA SER A 264 -16.10 4.99 5.74
C SER A 264 -15.95 3.70 6.52
N THR A 265 -16.77 3.54 7.56
CA THR A 265 -16.82 2.29 8.35
C THR A 265 -17.34 1.10 7.55
N ALA A 266 -17.93 1.33 6.38
CA ALA A 266 -18.41 0.28 5.49
C ALA A 266 -17.29 -0.67 5.00
N ILE A 267 -16.03 -0.22 5.01
CA ILE A 267 -14.86 -1.05 4.62
C ILE A 267 -14.68 -2.29 5.52
N SER A 268 -15.22 -2.25 6.74
CA SER A 268 -15.24 -3.40 7.66
C SER A 268 -15.87 -4.66 7.03
N SER A 269 -16.83 -4.50 6.11
CA SER A 269 -17.43 -5.62 5.38
C SER A 269 -16.45 -6.36 4.46
N VAL A 270 -15.48 -5.63 3.90
CA VAL A 270 -14.42 -6.21 3.05
C VAL A 270 -13.47 -7.03 3.93
N TRP A 271 -13.03 -6.45 5.05
CA TRP A 271 -12.19 -7.12 6.04
C TRP A 271 -12.83 -8.39 6.59
N ALA A 272 -14.12 -8.32 6.96
CA ALA A 272 -14.88 -9.48 7.42
C ALA A 272 -14.97 -10.58 6.35
N SER A 273 -15.06 -10.22 5.06
CA SER A 273 -15.03 -11.20 3.97
C SER A 273 -13.66 -11.89 3.86
N VAL A 274 -12.56 -11.15 4.03
CA VAL A 274 -11.20 -11.72 4.04
C VAL A 274 -11.02 -12.67 5.22
N GLY A 275 -11.41 -12.22 6.41
CA GLY A 275 -11.32 -12.99 7.65
C GLY A 275 -12.11 -14.30 7.58
N ALA A 276 -13.33 -14.26 7.07
CA ALA A 276 -14.16 -15.47 6.91
C ALA A 276 -13.52 -16.50 5.95
N LYS A 277 -12.90 -16.04 4.85
CA LYS A 277 -12.19 -16.91 3.91
C LYS A 277 -10.93 -17.51 4.55
N PHE A 278 -10.18 -16.71 5.30
CA PHE A 278 -9.03 -17.18 6.08
C PHE A 278 -9.44 -18.27 7.08
N ASP A 279 -10.48 -18.02 7.88
CA ASP A 279 -10.96 -18.95 8.91
C ASP A 279 -11.45 -20.28 8.31
N MET A 280 -12.12 -20.21 7.15
CA MET A 280 -12.58 -21.40 6.42
C MET A 280 -11.43 -22.30 5.96
N MET A 281 -10.32 -21.71 5.51
CA MET A 281 -9.13 -22.45 5.08
C MET A 281 -8.31 -22.94 6.28
N PHE A 282 -8.12 -22.07 7.28
CA PHE A 282 -7.27 -22.33 8.44
C PHE A 282 -7.84 -23.40 9.36
N SER A 283 -9.16 -23.44 9.55
CA SER A 283 -9.85 -24.50 10.30
C SER A 283 -9.59 -25.90 9.75
N ARG A 284 -9.35 -26.02 8.43
CA ARG A 284 -9.00 -27.28 7.75
C ARG A 284 -7.50 -27.48 7.57
N ARG A 285 -6.67 -26.55 8.06
CA ARG A 285 -5.21 -26.50 7.84
C ARG A 285 -4.82 -26.63 6.36
N CYS A 286 -5.66 -26.12 5.46
CA CYS A 286 -5.38 -26.16 4.02
C CYS A 286 -4.17 -25.28 3.70
N PHE A 287 -3.20 -25.80 2.96
CA PHE A 287 -2.00 -25.08 2.49
C PHE A 287 -1.07 -24.48 3.57
N VAL A 288 -1.35 -24.65 4.86
CA VAL A 288 -0.52 -24.11 5.96
C VAL A 288 0.91 -24.63 5.91
N HIS A 289 1.12 -25.90 5.52
CA HIS A 289 2.44 -26.51 5.41
C HIS A 289 3.39 -25.79 4.44
N TRP A 290 2.88 -25.13 3.39
CA TRP A 290 3.72 -24.34 2.48
C TRP A 290 4.38 -23.17 3.20
N PHE A 291 3.65 -22.51 4.10
CA PHE A 291 4.18 -21.39 4.87
C PHE A 291 5.15 -21.86 5.96
N LEU A 292 4.81 -22.95 6.66
CA LEU A 292 5.67 -23.51 7.71
C LEU A 292 7.03 -24.01 7.19
N ASN A 293 7.03 -24.64 6.00
CA ASN A 293 8.25 -25.15 5.39
C ASN A 293 9.21 -24.03 4.94
N GLU A 294 8.68 -22.84 4.63
CA GLU A 294 9.45 -21.64 4.27
C GLU A 294 9.92 -20.84 5.51
N GLY A 295 9.67 -21.35 6.73
CA GLY A 295 10.17 -20.78 7.97
C GLY A 295 9.20 -19.83 8.70
N LEU A 296 7.95 -19.72 8.25
CA LEU A 296 6.90 -18.99 8.98
C LEU A 296 6.39 -19.83 10.16
N GLU A 297 6.15 -19.23 11.31
CA GLU A 297 5.56 -19.95 12.45
C GLU A 297 4.03 -19.95 12.39
N GLU A 298 3.37 -21.03 12.86
CA GLU A 298 1.90 -21.07 12.92
C GLU A 298 1.33 -19.95 13.82
N ALA A 299 2.11 -19.50 14.80
CA ALA A 299 1.76 -18.40 15.68
C ALA A 299 1.61 -17.08 14.91
N GLU A 300 2.47 -16.81 13.92
CA GLU A 300 2.42 -15.58 13.13
C GLU A 300 1.14 -15.50 12.27
N LEU A 301 0.64 -16.64 11.77
CA LEU A 301 -0.65 -16.69 11.07
C LEU A 301 -1.82 -16.34 12.00
N LYS A 302 -1.76 -16.75 13.27
CA LYS A 302 -2.79 -16.42 14.27
C LYS A 302 -2.72 -14.97 14.68
N GLU A 303 -1.51 -14.45 14.90
CA GLU A 303 -1.29 -13.02 15.20
C GLU A 303 -1.83 -12.13 14.08
N ALA A 304 -1.51 -12.43 12.82
CA ALA A 304 -2.01 -11.66 11.69
C ALA A 304 -3.55 -11.67 11.60
N ARG A 305 -4.18 -12.79 11.97
CA ARG A 305 -5.64 -12.91 12.04
C ARG A 305 -6.24 -12.10 13.19
N GLU A 306 -5.56 -12.03 14.32
CA GLU A 306 -5.94 -11.19 15.48
C GLU A 306 -5.81 -9.71 15.14
N THR A 307 -4.76 -9.30 14.42
CA THR A 307 -4.59 -7.93 13.90
C THR A 307 -5.79 -7.54 13.02
N LEU A 308 -6.20 -8.40 12.09
CA LEU A 308 -7.40 -8.17 11.26
C LEU A 308 -8.67 -8.04 12.12
N ALA A 309 -8.87 -8.93 13.10
CA ALA A 309 -10.01 -8.86 14.02
C ALA A 309 -10.03 -7.54 14.82
N SER A 310 -8.86 -7.08 15.26
CA SER A 310 -8.76 -5.81 15.97
C SER A 310 -9.12 -4.62 15.07
N ILE A 311 -8.68 -4.60 13.80
CA ILE A 311 -9.08 -3.55 12.85
C ILE A 311 -10.59 -3.56 12.61
N GLU A 312 -11.20 -4.75 12.43
CA GLU A 312 -12.65 -4.86 12.31
C GLU A 312 -13.38 -4.29 13.54
N GLN A 313 -12.86 -4.57 14.73
CA GLN A 313 -13.42 -4.08 15.98
C GLN A 313 -13.31 -2.56 16.08
N ASP A 314 -12.17 -1.97 15.75
CA ASP A 314 -11.97 -0.51 15.73
C ASP A 314 -13.01 0.18 14.82
N TYR A 315 -13.28 -0.38 13.63
CA TYR A 315 -14.30 0.14 12.71
C TYR A 315 -15.73 -0.02 13.26
N ARG A 316 -16.03 -1.13 13.95
CA ARG A 316 -17.34 -1.33 14.59
C ARG A 316 -17.56 -0.34 15.72
N GLU A 317 -16.56 -0.11 16.56
CA GLU A 317 -16.64 0.87 17.64
C GLU A 317 -16.97 2.25 17.10
N ILE A 318 -16.27 2.70 16.06
CA ILE A 318 -16.56 4.00 15.42
C ILE A 318 -17.97 4.07 14.83
N SER A 319 -18.50 2.97 14.30
CA SER A 319 -19.87 2.96 13.79
C SER A 319 -20.92 3.15 14.88
N LEU A 320 -20.64 2.65 16.09
CA LEU A 320 -21.53 2.69 17.26
C LEU A 320 -21.42 4.00 18.04
N ILE A 321 -20.29 4.72 17.93
CA ILE A 321 -20.09 5.99 18.63
C ILE A 321 -21.11 7.03 18.14
N SER A 322 -22.00 7.42 19.06
CA SER A 322 -22.95 8.53 18.93
C SER A 322 -22.69 9.68 19.91
N ASP A 323 -21.67 9.58 20.78
CA ASP A 323 -21.49 10.50 21.92
C ASP A 323 -20.26 11.42 21.81
N ARG A 324 -20.48 12.69 22.18
CA ARG A 324 -19.51 13.82 22.17
C ARG A 324 -18.37 13.73 23.20
N ASN A 325 -18.31 12.68 24.03
CA ASN A 325 -17.28 12.48 25.05
C ASN A 325 -16.33 11.36 24.65
N PHE A 326 -15.52 11.61 23.62
CA PHE A 326 -14.58 10.65 23.08
C PHE A 326 -13.29 10.59 23.91
N ASN A 327 -12.94 9.40 24.39
CA ASN A 327 -11.63 9.08 24.96
C ASN A 327 -11.11 7.81 24.25
N PHE A 328 -10.60 7.98 23.03
CA PHE A 328 -9.94 6.88 22.33
C PHE A 328 -8.65 6.53 23.03
N LYS A 329 -8.65 5.38 23.69
CA LYS A 329 -7.43 4.72 24.06
C LYS A 329 -7.06 3.85 22.88
N PRO A 330 -6.06 4.22 22.04
CA PRO A 330 -5.51 3.25 21.12
C PRO A 330 -5.10 2.04 21.94
N THR A 331 -5.60 0.86 21.59
CA THR A 331 -5.02 -0.40 22.02
C THR A 331 -3.56 -0.33 21.58
N ARG A 332 -2.66 -0.02 22.51
CA ARG A 332 -1.23 -0.06 22.24
C ARG A 332 -0.93 -1.49 21.80
N PRO A 333 -0.48 -1.75 20.57
CA PRO A 333 0.18 -3.01 20.30
C PRO A 333 1.37 -3.08 21.26
N ASN A 334 1.63 -4.28 21.75
CA ASN A 334 2.65 -4.54 22.74
C ASN A 334 4.02 -4.26 22.11
N LEU A 335 4.53 -3.02 22.18
CA LEU A 335 5.88 -2.64 21.73
C LEU A 335 6.98 -3.50 22.38
N ALA A 336 6.65 -4.26 23.42
CA ALA A 336 7.49 -5.29 24.01
C ALA A 336 7.83 -6.47 23.07
N SER A 337 7.14 -6.64 21.92
CA SER A 337 7.53 -7.65 20.91
C SER A 337 8.62 -7.15 19.96
N ILE A 338 8.76 -5.83 19.78
CA ILE A 338 9.85 -5.23 18.99
C ILE A 338 11.19 -5.36 19.74
N HIS A 339 11.16 -5.39 21.08
CA HIS A 339 12.34 -5.48 21.95
C HIS A 339 12.72 -6.90 22.40
N ARG A 340 12.18 -7.94 21.75
CA ARG A 340 12.60 -9.34 21.96
C ARG A 340 13.16 -10.02 20.71
N ARG A 341 13.59 -9.25 19.71
CA ARG A 341 14.61 -9.72 18.76
C ARG A 341 15.97 -9.46 19.40
N GLY A 342 16.54 -10.51 19.99
CA GLY A 342 17.78 -10.45 20.74
C GLY A 342 18.88 -9.74 19.97
N ASP A 343 19.51 -8.79 20.66
CA ASP A 343 20.94 -8.47 20.62
C ASP A 343 21.67 -8.90 19.35
N LEU A 344 21.41 -8.23 18.23
CA LEU A 344 22.46 -8.04 17.25
C LEU A 344 23.36 -6.94 17.79
N THR A 345 24.40 -7.36 18.50
CA THR A 345 25.51 -6.48 18.88
C THR A 345 26.05 -5.76 17.63
N PRO A 346 26.49 -4.50 17.72
CA PRO A 346 26.92 -3.68 16.58
C PRO A 346 28.11 -4.23 15.75
N CYS A 347 28.67 -5.38 16.12
CA CYS A 347 29.87 -5.95 15.51
C CYS A 347 29.63 -6.87 14.30
N ASP A 348 28.38 -7.18 13.93
CA ASP A 348 28.08 -8.04 12.77
C ASP A 348 28.09 -7.31 11.40
N ILE A 349 28.42 -6.02 11.39
CA ILE A 349 28.45 -5.18 10.18
C ILE A 349 29.71 -5.43 9.32
N PHE A 350 30.75 -6.09 9.84
CA PHE A 350 32.02 -6.18 9.13
C PHE A 350 32.16 -7.48 8.31
N LYS A 351 31.75 -7.41 7.04
CA LYS A 351 32.03 -8.43 6.00
C LYS A 351 33.42 -8.28 5.36
N PHE A 352 34.46 -7.99 6.15
CA PHE A 352 35.85 -7.97 5.67
C PHE A 352 36.66 -9.02 6.44
N PRO A 353 37.00 -10.16 5.83
CA PRO A 353 37.66 -11.28 6.52
C PRO A 353 38.98 -10.88 7.20
N ASN A 354 39.77 -10.00 6.57
CA ASN A 354 41.04 -9.51 7.12
C ASN A 354 40.85 -8.58 8.32
N ALA A 355 39.94 -7.60 8.23
CA ALA A 355 39.63 -6.71 9.36
C ALA A 355 38.99 -7.47 10.53
N LYS A 356 38.13 -8.45 10.24
CA LYS A 356 37.54 -9.37 11.23
C LYS A 356 38.60 -10.24 11.91
N GLY A 357 39.68 -10.59 11.22
CA GLY A 357 40.84 -11.29 11.79
C GLY A 357 41.65 -10.40 12.73
N LEU A 358 41.97 -9.16 12.33
CA LEU A 358 42.72 -8.22 13.16
C LEU A 358 41.96 -7.71 14.38
N MET A 359 40.64 -7.51 14.26
CA MET A 359 39.80 -7.01 15.36
C MET A 359 39.37 -8.13 16.34
N ARG A 360 39.75 -9.38 16.09
CA ARG A 360 39.31 -10.54 16.87
C ARG A 360 40.04 -10.58 18.22
N GLY A 361 39.29 -10.48 19.32
CA GLY A 361 39.83 -10.57 20.68
C GLY A 361 40.16 -9.23 21.34
N ILE A 362 39.90 -8.11 20.64
CA ILE A 362 40.00 -6.77 21.22
C ILE A 362 38.67 -6.46 21.93
N GLY A 363 38.74 -6.08 23.22
CA GLY A 363 37.58 -5.66 24.00
C GLY A 363 37.35 -4.16 23.84
N TYR A 364 36.17 -3.77 23.40
CA TYR A 364 35.79 -2.36 23.24
C TYR A 364 34.79 -1.97 24.33
N GLU A 365 35.03 -0.84 25.00
CA GLU A 365 34.17 -0.33 26.08
C GLU A 365 32.83 0.21 25.56
N SER A 366 32.74 0.57 24.27
CA SER A 366 31.49 0.99 23.64
C SER A 366 31.44 0.64 22.15
N PRO A 367 30.24 0.49 21.56
CA PRO A 367 30.07 0.26 20.12
C PRO A 367 30.66 1.34 19.22
N ILE A 368 30.71 2.58 19.71
CA ILE A 368 31.21 3.73 18.95
C ILE A 368 32.73 3.62 18.79
N ALA A 369 33.44 3.22 19.85
CA ALA A 369 34.88 2.98 19.81
C ALA A 369 35.26 1.86 18.83
N ALA A 370 34.45 0.79 18.76
CA ALA A 370 34.69 -0.30 17.80
C ALA A 370 34.51 0.15 16.33
N VAL A 371 33.65 1.14 16.08
CA VAL A 371 33.41 1.69 14.75
C VAL A 371 34.52 2.67 14.38
N GLU A 372 34.97 3.51 15.30
CA GLU A 372 36.10 4.44 15.08
C GLU A 372 37.39 3.68 14.75
N ASP A 373 37.75 2.67 15.55
CA ASP A 373 38.95 1.84 15.31
C ASP A 373 38.85 1.04 14.00
N PHE A 374 37.65 0.55 13.65
CA PHE A 374 37.44 -0.09 12.34
C PHE A 374 37.67 0.89 11.18
N THR A 375 37.24 2.14 11.34
CA THR A 375 37.31 3.15 10.29
C THR A 375 38.76 3.57 10.06
N GLU A 376 39.55 3.78 11.11
CA GLU A 376 40.99 4.01 10.99
C GLU A 376 41.72 2.83 10.33
N LEU A 377 41.34 1.59 10.67
CA LEU A 377 41.95 0.39 10.10
C LEU A 377 41.71 0.25 8.59
N VAL A 378 40.53 0.68 8.12
CA VAL A 378 40.17 0.69 6.69
C VAL A 378 40.82 1.87 5.96
N GLU A 379 40.95 3.04 6.58
CA GLU A 379 41.63 4.21 6.01
C GLU A 379 43.14 3.97 5.83
N GLY A 380 43.74 3.09 6.64
CA GLY A 380 45.13 2.66 6.50
C GLY A 380 45.43 1.67 5.37
N TRP A 381 44.42 1.12 4.68
CA TRP A 381 44.64 0.14 3.61
C TRP A 381 45.08 0.80 2.30
N LEU A 382 46.16 0.30 1.71
CA LEU A 382 46.61 0.75 0.39
C LEU A 382 45.56 0.40 -0.67
N ALA A 383 45.26 1.34 -1.58
CA ALA A 383 44.23 1.20 -2.62
C ALA A 383 44.36 -0.07 -3.48
N LEU A 384 45.57 -0.61 -3.62
CA LEU A 384 45.87 -1.87 -4.31
C LEU A 384 45.27 -3.11 -3.62
N GLU A 385 45.24 -3.14 -2.29
CA GLU A 385 44.67 -4.27 -1.53
C GLU A 385 43.14 -4.27 -1.58
N TRP A 386 42.54 -3.07 -1.56
CA TRP A 386 41.11 -2.90 -1.78
C TRP A 386 40.68 -3.40 -3.17
N PHE A 387 41.47 -3.06 -4.20
CA PHE A 387 41.21 -3.48 -5.58
C PHE A 387 41.36 -4.99 -5.77
N SER A 388 42.34 -5.62 -5.13
CA SER A 388 42.53 -7.08 -5.14
C SER A 388 41.34 -7.81 -4.51
N CYS A 389 40.82 -7.30 -3.40
CA CYS A 389 39.71 -7.92 -2.68
C CYS A 389 38.38 -7.81 -3.44
N SER A 390 38.12 -6.68 -4.11
CA SER A 390 36.93 -6.50 -4.93
C SER A 390 36.97 -7.35 -6.20
N THR A 391 38.14 -7.45 -6.86
CA THR A 391 38.30 -8.22 -8.10
C THR A 391 38.04 -9.72 -7.88
N LYS A 392 38.57 -10.30 -6.79
CA LYS A 392 38.31 -11.71 -6.41
C LYS A 392 36.84 -11.99 -6.07
N GLN A 393 36.10 -11.00 -5.58
CA GLN A 393 34.66 -11.14 -5.35
C GLN A 393 33.87 -11.16 -6.66
N PHE A 394 34.26 -10.32 -7.63
CA PHE A 394 33.61 -10.28 -8.94
C PHE A 394 33.87 -11.55 -9.76
N GLU A 395 35.08 -12.10 -9.77
CA GLU A 395 35.38 -13.38 -10.44
C GLU A 395 34.56 -14.55 -9.86
N ARG A 396 34.34 -14.57 -8.54
CA ARG A 396 33.52 -15.61 -7.88
C ARG A 396 32.03 -15.50 -8.23
N LEU A 397 31.52 -14.27 -8.36
CA LEU A 397 30.16 -14.00 -8.80
C LEU A 397 29.94 -14.43 -10.27
N GLU A 398 30.93 -14.18 -11.12
CA GLU A 398 30.88 -14.55 -12.54
C GLU A 398 30.92 -16.08 -12.75
N LEU A 399 31.73 -16.79 -11.95
CA LEU A 399 31.75 -18.26 -11.90
C LEU A 399 30.40 -18.85 -11.43
N CYS A 400 29.76 -18.23 -10.44
CA CYS A 400 28.43 -18.64 -9.99
C CYS A 400 27.34 -18.41 -11.05
N MET A 401 27.43 -17.33 -11.82
CA MET A 401 26.49 -17.04 -12.91
C MET A 401 26.66 -17.98 -14.11
N ASN A 402 27.91 -18.33 -14.45
CA ASN A 402 28.20 -19.24 -15.56
C ASN A 402 27.84 -20.71 -15.28
N ALA A 403 27.71 -21.10 -14.01
CA ALA A 403 27.33 -22.45 -13.61
C ALA A 403 25.80 -22.72 -13.58
N GLY A 404 24.98 -21.78 -14.08
CA GLY A 404 23.55 -22.03 -14.31
C GLY A 404 22.69 -22.35 -13.08
N GLY A 405 23.17 -22.07 -11.87
CA GLY A 405 22.40 -22.25 -10.63
C GLY A 405 22.37 -23.67 -10.03
N GLU A 406 23.14 -24.64 -10.54
CA GLU A 406 23.13 -26.01 -10.00
C GLU A 406 24.05 -26.26 -8.78
N TYR A 407 24.71 -25.24 -8.24
CA TYR A 407 25.68 -25.42 -7.13
C TYR A 407 25.26 -24.78 -5.79
N VAL A 408 23.97 -24.80 -5.44
CA VAL A 408 23.51 -24.28 -4.14
C VAL A 408 23.39 -25.36 -3.06
N GLU A 409 23.44 -26.67 -3.39
CA GLU A 409 23.20 -27.73 -2.39
C GLU A 409 24.44 -28.29 -1.65
N LYS A 410 25.64 -27.70 -1.77
CA LYS A 410 26.84 -28.23 -1.08
C LYS A 410 27.68 -27.20 -0.32
N ILE A 411 27.05 -26.30 0.43
CA ILE A 411 27.74 -25.59 1.54
C ILE A 411 26.86 -25.60 2.80
N LYS A 412 26.57 -26.81 3.30
CA LYS A 412 26.40 -27.07 4.73
C LYS A 412 27.58 -27.96 5.14
N TYR A 413 28.29 -27.53 6.19
CA TYR A 413 29.44 -28.19 6.82
C TYR A 413 30.81 -28.07 6.12
N SER A 414 31.57 -27.01 6.44
CA SER A 414 33.04 -27.05 6.63
C SER A 414 33.65 -25.65 6.69
N PHE A 415 33.53 -24.92 7.81
CA PHE A 415 34.48 -23.82 8.10
C PHE A 415 34.60 -23.60 9.62
N PHE A 416 35.15 -24.62 10.30
CA PHE A 416 36.00 -24.45 11.48
C PHE A 416 37.14 -25.48 11.38
N CYS A 417 38.37 -25.00 11.60
CA CYS A 417 39.62 -25.73 11.83
C CYS A 417 40.27 -26.48 10.63
N ASN A 418 41.28 -25.86 10.01
CA ASN A 418 42.71 -26.21 10.17
C ASN A 418 43.55 -25.47 9.11
N GLU A 419 44.21 -24.39 9.50
CA GLU A 419 45.67 -24.23 9.65
C GLU A 419 45.95 -22.81 10.17
#